data_AF-A0A2S3UY52-F1
#
_entry.id   AF-A0A2S3UY52-F1
#
_cell.length_a   1.000
_cell.length_b   1.000
_cell.length_c   1.000
_cell.angle_alpha   90.00
_cell.angle_beta   90.00
_cell.angle_gamma   90.00
#
_symmetry.space_group_name_H-M   'P 1'
#
loop_
_entity.id
_entity.type
_entity.pdbx_description
1 polymer ?
#
loop_
_entity_poly.entity_id
_entity_poly.type
_entity_poly.pdbx_seq_one_letter_code
_entity_poly.pdbx_strand_id
1 'polypeptide(L)'
;MKDTLYLLAPGFEDPAYPGKSFYCWHCALLEGVLASFPGLAAGIEVRRISWPRPRREIADLLGEENQSLPVLVLAEGGFIDDKDGILEALSTRHGFPHPHP
;
A
#
# COMPACT_ATOMS: atom_id res chain seq x y z
N MET A 1 -16.91 6.63 -4.30
CA MET A 1 -15.71 6.63 -3.43
C MET A 1 -14.56 6.01 -4.23
N LYS A 2 -13.30 6.37 -3.97
CA LYS A 2 -12.14 5.78 -4.67
C LYS A 2 -11.53 4.69 -3.80
N ASP A 3 -10.97 3.66 -4.44
CA ASP A 3 -10.11 2.71 -3.75
C ASP A 3 -8.90 3.48 -3.19
N THR A 4 -8.47 3.09 -1.99
CA THR A 4 -7.38 3.76 -1.27
C THR A 4 -6.25 2.78 -1.00
N LEU A 5 -5.09 3.04 -1.59
CA LEU A 5 -3.88 2.27 -1.35
C LEU A 5 -3.06 2.92 -0.23
N TYR A 6 -2.87 2.18 0.86
CA TYR A 6 -2.02 2.57 1.96
C TYR A 6 -0.65 1.91 1.80
N LEU A 7 0.38 2.75 1.82
CA LEU A 7 1.77 2.38 1.69
C LEU A 7 2.53 2.81 2.93
N LEU A 8 3.58 2.07 3.24
CA LEU A 8 4.50 2.47 4.28
C LEU A 8 5.48 3.51 3.72
N ALA A 9 5.57 4.67 4.36
CA ALA A 9 6.57 5.68 4.02
C ALA A 9 7.99 5.09 4.17
N PRO A 10 8.87 5.20 3.16
CA PRO A 10 10.23 4.67 3.25
C PRO A 10 11.09 5.52 4.19
N GLY A 11 12.24 4.98 4.60
CA GLY A 11 13.21 5.68 5.43
C GLY A 11 12.94 5.58 6.93
N PHE A 12 12.18 4.57 7.37
CA PHE A 12 11.87 4.38 8.78
C PHE A 12 12.97 3.62 9.53
N GLU A 13 13.01 3.78 10.84
CA GLU A 13 13.87 3.00 11.74
C GLU A 13 13.03 1.92 12.43
N ASP A 14 13.63 0.75 12.61
CA ASP A 14 13.08 -0.32 13.44
C ASP A 14 13.93 -0.42 14.71
N PRO A 15 13.38 -0.17 15.91
CA PRO A 15 14.10 -0.30 17.18
C PRO A 15 14.72 -1.69 17.40
N ALA A 16 14.22 -2.74 16.74
CA ALA A 16 14.85 -4.07 16.77
C ALA A 16 16.18 -4.12 16.00
N TYR A 17 16.44 -3.14 15.13
CA TYR A 17 17.63 -3.03 14.29
C TYR A 17 18.21 -1.60 14.33
N PRO A 18 18.78 -1.18 15.47
CA PRO A 18 19.23 0.19 15.67
C PRO A 18 20.31 0.62 14.66
N GLY A 19 20.27 1.90 14.26
CA GLY A 19 21.24 2.50 13.34
C GLY A 19 21.04 2.13 11.87
N LYS A 20 19.90 1.53 11.51
CA LYS A 20 19.54 1.20 10.13
C LYS A 20 18.26 1.91 9.72
N SER A 21 18.24 2.38 8.47
CA SER A 21 17.06 2.91 7.81
C SER A 21 16.52 1.87 6.83
N PHE A 22 15.21 1.72 6.80
CA PHE A 22 14.51 0.66 6.09
C PHE A 22 13.48 1.21 5.11
N TYR A 23 13.11 0.36 4.16
CA TYR A 23 11.93 0.53 3.32
C TYR A 23 11.17 -0.80 3.27
N CYS A 24 9.85 -0.75 3.06
CA CYS A 24 9.06 -1.95 2.78
C CYS A 24 9.18 -2.26 1.29
N TRP A 25 9.75 -3.40 0.93
CA TRP A 25 9.97 -3.76 -0.47
C TRP A 25 8.67 -3.97 -1.25
N HIS A 26 7.61 -4.49 -0.62
CA HIS A 26 6.26 -4.53 -1.22
C HIS A 26 5.71 -3.14 -1.54
N CYS A 27 5.88 -2.18 -0.62
CA CYS A 27 5.45 -0.80 -0.85
C CYS A 27 6.29 -0.15 -1.96
N ALA A 28 7.62 -0.37 -1.96
CA ALA A 28 8.51 0.15 -2.99
C ALA A 28 8.17 -0.38 -4.40
N LEU A 29 7.76 -1.65 -4.50
CA LEU A 29 7.25 -2.23 -5.74
C LEU A 29 6.02 -1.46 -6.25
N LEU A 30 5.02 -1.25 -5.38
CA LEU A 30 3.80 -0.52 -5.75
C LEU A 30 4.08 0.96 -6.06
N GLU A 31 4.97 1.62 -5.33
CA GLU A 31 5.45 2.98 -5.65
C GLU A 31 6.02 3.05 -7.07
N GLY A 32 6.85 2.06 -7.45
CA GLY A 32 7.42 1.98 -8.80
C GLY A 32 6.35 1.83 -9.89
N VAL A 33 5.33 1.00 -9.64
CA VAL A 33 4.19 0.84 -10.56
C VAL A 33 3.41 2.14 -10.69
N LEU A 34 3.03 2.77 -9.57
CA LEU A 34 2.29 4.04 -9.57
C LEU A 34 3.06 5.15 -10.29
N ALA A 35 4.36 5.27 -10.03
CA ALA A 35 5.23 6.27 -10.66
C ALA A 35 5.39 6.05 -12.17
N SER A 36 5.34 4.80 -12.63
CA SER A 36 5.43 4.46 -14.05
C SER A 36 4.16 4.80 -14.84
N PHE A 37 3.01 4.88 -14.17
CA PHE A 37 1.71 5.15 -14.80
C PHE A 37 0.94 6.27 -14.08
N PRO A 38 1.46 7.51 -14.05
CA PRO A 38 0.91 8.60 -13.24
C PRO A 38 -0.54 8.97 -13.62
N GLY A 39 -0.93 8.80 -14.89
CA GLY A 39 -2.31 9.04 -15.33
C GLY A 39 -3.32 8.06 -14.73
N LEU A 40 -2.93 6.79 -14.57
CA LEU A 40 -3.76 5.77 -13.92
C LEU A 40 -3.73 5.94 -12.39
N ALA A 41 -2.56 6.27 -11.83
CA ALA A 41 -2.40 6.52 -10.41
C ALA A 41 -3.30 7.66 -9.89
N ALA A 42 -3.58 8.69 -10.70
CA ALA A 42 -4.53 9.76 -10.35
C ALA A 42 -5.98 9.26 -10.11
N GLY A 43 -6.31 8.07 -10.61
CA GLY A 43 -7.58 7.39 -10.40
C GLY A 43 -7.74 6.76 -9.01
N ILE A 44 -6.66 6.58 -8.26
CA ILE A 44 -6.61 5.90 -6.97
C ILE A 44 -6.19 6.89 -5.89
N GLU A 45 -6.75 6.78 -4.68
CA GLU A 45 -6.23 7.52 -3.53
C GLU A 45 -5.00 6.79 -2.99
N VAL A 46 -3.87 7.49 -2.80
CA VAL A 46 -2.64 6.87 -2.28
C VAL A 46 -2.20 7.57 -1.01
N ARG A 47 -2.15 6.83 0.10
CA ARG A 47 -1.74 7.35 1.41
C ARG A 47 -0.46 6.68 1.87
N ARG A 48 0.49 7.49 2.34
CA ARG A 48 1.78 7.03 2.86
C ARG A 48 1.80 7.29 4.35
N ILE A 49 1.90 6.23 5.14
CA ILE A 49 1.84 6.33 6.61
C ILE A 49 3.12 5.86 7.26
N SER A 50 3.36 6.34 8.49
CA SER A 50 4.58 6.05 9.24
C SER A 50 4.64 4.62 9.76
N TRP A 51 5.86 4.12 9.98
CA TRP A 51 6.13 2.76 10.46
C TRP A 51 5.59 2.38 11.85
N PRO A 52 5.63 3.25 12.88
CA PRO A 52 5.29 2.87 14.24
C PRO A 52 3.91 2.24 14.37
N ARG A 53 3.81 1.19 15.17
CA ARG A 53 2.55 0.60 15.61
C ARG A 53 2.12 1.22 16.96
N PRO A 54 0.80 1.34 17.24
CA PRO A 54 -0.31 1.02 16.36
C PRO A 54 -0.44 2.03 15.21
N ARG A 55 -0.70 1.53 14.00
CA ARG A 55 -1.01 2.32 12.81
C ARG A 55 -2.46 2.76 12.88
N ARG A 56 -2.74 3.80 13.69
CA ARG A 56 -4.10 4.23 14.04
C ARG A 56 -5.02 4.35 12.83
N GLU A 57 -4.55 5.00 11.76
CA GLU A 57 -5.34 5.16 10.53
C GLU A 57 -5.81 3.83 9.93
N ILE A 58 -4.99 2.78 9.99
CA ILE A 58 -5.37 1.45 9.50
C ILE A 58 -6.19 0.69 10.54
N ALA A 59 -5.80 0.75 11.81
CA ALA A 59 -6.50 0.07 12.89
C ALA A 59 -7.95 0.56 13.04
N ASP A 60 -8.18 1.86 12.90
CA ASP A 60 -9.51 2.47 12.95
C ASP A 60 -10.38 2.04 11.75
N LEU A 61 -9.77 1.76 10.60
CA LEU A 61 -10.46 1.36 9.36
C LEU A 61 -10.73 -0.15 9.28
N LEU A 62 -9.74 -0.96 9.66
CA LEU A 62 -9.71 -2.40 9.37
C LEU A 62 -9.70 -3.28 10.63
N GLY A 63 -9.64 -2.69 11.82
CA GLY A 63 -9.47 -3.41 13.09
C GLY A 63 -8.01 -3.51 13.53
N GLU A 64 -7.79 -3.70 14.84
CA GLU A 64 -6.44 -3.72 15.42
C GLU A 64 -5.57 -4.87 14.91
N GLU A 65 -6.18 -5.98 14.48
CA GLU A 65 -5.48 -7.12 13.89
C GLU A 65 -4.94 -6.86 12.47
N ASN A 66 -5.50 -5.90 11.71
CA ASN A 66 -5.26 -5.74 10.27
C ASN A 66 -4.36 -4.54 9.94
N GLN A 67 -3.19 -4.44 10.57
CA GLN A 67 -2.29 -3.27 10.41
C GLN A 67 -1.15 -3.47 9.39
N SER A 68 -1.19 -4.52 8.57
CA SER A 68 -0.16 -4.81 7.56
C SER A 68 -0.19 -3.77 6.42
N LEU A 69 0.97 -3.52 5.82
CA LEU A 69 1.11 -2.65 4.64
C LEU A 69 2.03 -3.35 3.61
N PRO A 70 1.78 -3.19 2.31
CA PRO A 70 0.71 -2.37 1.72
C PRO A 70 -0.68 -2.98 1.91
N VAL A 71 -1.72 -2.14 1.86
CA VAL A 71 -3.12 -2.59 1.83
C VAL A 71 -3.95 -1.71 0.91
N LEU A 72 -4.77 -2.32 0.05
CA LEU A 72 -5.75 -1.65 -0.79
C LEU A 72 -7.13 -1.78 -0.15
N VAL A 73 -7.72 -0.65 0.25
CA VAL A 73 -9.09 -0.58 0.76
C VAL A 73 -10.02 -0.26 -0.40
N LEU A 74 -11.02 -1.10 -0.62
CA LEU A 74 -11.94 -0.99 -1.76
C LEU A 74 -13.09 -0.04 -1.44
N ALA A 75 -13.49 0.77 -2.42
CA ALA A 75 -14.56 1.74 -2.29
C ALA A 75 -15.93 1.12 -1.95
N GLU A 76 -16.17 -0.11 -2.42
CA GLU A 76 -17.37 -0.89 -2.14
C GLU A 76 -17.30 -1.71 -0.84
N GLY A 77 -16.18 -1.65 -0.13
CA GLY A 77 -15.94 -2.41 1.10
C GLY A 77 -15.03 -3.63 0.90
N GLY A 78 -14.37 -4.05 1.98
CA GLY A 78 -13.30 -5.04 1.95
C GLY A 78 -11.92 -4.44 1.69
N PHE A 79 -10.89 -5.27 1.82
CA PHE A 79 -9.51 -4.88 1.60
C PHE A 79 -8.67 -6.05 1.06
N ILE A 80 -7.52 -5.73 0.47
CA ILE A 80 -6.52 -6.67 -0.05
C ILE A 80 -5.17 -6.28 0.56
N ASP A 81 -4.53 -7.19 1.29
CA ASP A 81 -3.31 -6.91 2.08
C ASP A 81 -2.06 -7.68 1.62
N ASP A 82 -2.15 -8.36 0.48
CA ASP A 82 -1.03 -9.02 -0.18
C ASP A 82 -0.64 -8.32 -1.50
N LYS A 83 0.65 -8.38 -1.86
CA LYS A 83 1.16 -7.66 -3.03
C LYS A 83 0.55 -8.15 -4.36
N ASP A 84 0.24 -9.43 -4.48
CA ASP A 84 -0.16 -10.03 -5.76
C ASP A 84 -1.62 -9.70 -6.03
N GLY A 85 -2.47 -9.80 -5.00
CA GLY A 85 -3.85 -9.33 -5.03
C GLY A 85 -3.94 -7.83 -5.32
N ILE A 86 -3.07 -7.01 -4.73
CA ILE A 86 -3.05 -5.57 -5.03
C ILE A 86 -2.66 -5.31 -6.49
N LEU A 87 -1.63 -5.97 -7.03
CA LEU A 87 -1.23 -5.81 -8.43
C LEU A 87 -2.33 -6.26 -9.41
N GLU A 88 -3.02 -7.36 -9.09
CA GLU A 88 -4.16 -7.84 -9.87
C GLU A 88 -5.33 -6.84 -9.82
N ALA A 89 -5.62 -6.27 -8.65
CA ALA A 89 -6.63 -5.24 -8.48
C ALA A 89 -6.28 -3.95 -9.26
N LEU A 90 -5.02 -3.51 -9.24
CA LEU A 90 -4.55 -2.39 -10.06
C LEU A 90 -4.81 -2.64 -11.55
N SER A 91 -4.58 -3.88 -12.02
CA SER A 91 -4.79 -4.23 -13.42
C SER A 91 -6.28 -4.29 -13.77
N THR A 92 -7.06 -5.05 -13.02
CA THR A 92 -8.46 -5.35 -13.33
C THR A 92 -9.42 -4.20 -13.03
N ARG A 93 -9.13 -3.36 -12.04
CA ARG A 93 -10.03 -2.28 -11.59
C ARG A 93 -9.59 -0.89 -12.03
N HIS A 94 -8.29 -0.69 -12.21
CA HIS A 94 -7.72 0.64 -12.48
C HIS A 94 -6.98 0.73 -13.81
N GLY A 95 -6.97 -0.36 -14.60
CA GLY A 95 -6.44 -0.37 -15.96
C GLY A 95 -4.91 -0.34 -16.04
N PHE A 96 -4.20 -0.65 -14.94
CA PHE A 96 -2.75 -0.82 -14.99
C PHE A 96 -2.40 -2.03 -15.87
N PRO A 97 -1.25 -2.01 -16.57
CA PRO A 97 -0.78 -3.19 -17.27
C PRO A 97 -0.48 -4.34 -16.29
N HIS A 98 -0.73 -5.57 -16.73
CA HIS A 98 -0.39 -6.77 -15.96
C HIS A 98 1.14 -6.88 -15.77
N PRO A 99 1.62 -7.37 -14.60
CA PRO A 99 3.02 -7.70 -14.43
C PRO A 99 3.43 -8.82 -15.40
N HIS A 100 4.66 -8.76 -15.90
CA HIS A 100 5.23 -9.86 -16.67
C HIS A 100 5.41 -11.09 -15.78
N PRO A 101 5.12 -12.31 -16.26
CA PRO A 101 5.37 -13.56 -15.53
C PRO A 101 6.82 -13.76 -15.08
#